data_AF-A0A9X9Q050-F1
#
_entry.id   AF-A0A9X9Q050-F1
#
_cell.length_a   1.000
_cell.length_b   1.000
_cell.length_c   1.000
_cell.angle_alpha   90.00
_cell.angle_beta   90.00
_cell.angle_gamma   90.00
#
_symmetry.space_group_name_H-M   'P 1'
#
loop_
_entity.id
_entity.type
_entity.pdbx_description
1 polymer ?
#
loop_
_entity_poly.entity_id
_entity_poly.type
_entity_poly.pdbx_seq_one_letter_code
_entity_poly.pdbx_strand_id
1 'polypeptide(L)'
;MVWCSLLLTLLTQYTGSRAQSVLTQPPSVSGALGQRVSISCTGSSSSIGGGYGVNWYQQLPGMTPKLLVYHDGRRPSGVPD
;
A
#
# COMPACT_ATOMS: atom_id res chain seq x y z
N MET A 1 -25.53 29.47 -25.67
CA MET A 1 -25.63 29.04 -24.24
C MET A 1 -25.34 27.54 -24.04
N VAL A 2 -25.51 26.68 -25.05
CA VAL A 2 -25.19 25.23 -24.97
C VAL A 2 -23.68 24.94 -24.91
N TRP A 3 -22.86 25.86 -25.45
CA TRP A 3 -21.40 25.72 -25.54
C TRP A 3 -20.70 25.75 -24.17
N CYS A 4 -21.13 26.61 -23.24
CA CYS A 4 -20.59 26.64 -21.89
C CYS A 4 -20.87 25.33 -21.14
N SER A 5 -22.11 24.81 -21.25
CA SER A 5 -22.49 23.54 -20.62
C SER A 5 -21.66 22.36 -21.17
N LEU A 6 -21.37 22.36 -22.48
CA LEU A 6 -20.55 21.32 -23.12
C LEU A 6 -19.08 21.37 -22.65
N LEU A 7 -18.51 22.57 -22.52
CA LEU A 7 -17.15 22.77 -21.99
C LEU A 7 -17.04 22.36 -20.51
N LEU A 8 -18.04 22.69 -19.69
CA LEU A 8 -18.09 22.29 -18.28
C LEU A 8 -18.17 20.77 -18.12
N THR A 9 -18.91 20.07 -18.98
CA THR A 9 -18.94 18.60 -18.98
C THR A 9 -17.64 17.98 -19.47
N LEU A 10 -16.94 18.62 -20.42
CA LEU A 10 -15.65 18.10 -20.92
C LEU A 10 -14.53 18.25 -19.88
N LEU A 11 -14.53 19.37 -19.12
CA LEU A 11 -13.55 19.64 -18.07
C LEU A 11 -13.73 18.74 -16.82
N THR A 12 -14.94 18.28 -16.54
CA THR A 12 -15.23 17.43 -15.36
C THR A 12 -14.96 15.93 -15.59
N GLN A 13 -14.79 15.49 -16.85
CA GLN A 13 -14.55 14.07 -17.19
C GLN A 13 -13.06 13.71 -17.34
N TYR A 14 -12.17 14.70 -17.37
CA TYR A 14 -10.72 14.50 -17.57
C TYR A 14 -9.92 14.89 -16.33
N THR A 15 -9.91 14.05 -15.29
CA THR A 15 -8.75 13.75 -14.41
C THR A 15 -9.15 12.88 -13.22
N GLY A 16 -9.75 11.72 -13.49
CA GLY A 16 -9.85 10.67 -12.48
C GLY A 16 -8.60 9.80 -12.51
N SER A 17 -7.63 10.00 -11.62
CA SER A 17 -6.54 9.05 -11.45
C SER A 17 -7.06 7.81 -10.72
N ARG A 18 -7.35 6.72 -11.45
CA ARG A 18 -7.62 5.41 -10.84
C ARG A 18 -6.29 4.79 -10.37
N ALA A 19 -5.98 4.93 -9.09
CA ALA A 19 -4.93 4.14 -8.45
C ALA A 19 -5.43 2.70 -8.26
N GLN A 20 -5.13 1.81 -9.21
CA GLN A 20 -5.46 0.39 -9.09
C GLN A 20 -4.23 -0.39 -8.64
N SER A 21 -3.96 -0.34 -7.34
CA SER A 21 -3.22 -1.38 -6.62
C SER A 21 -3.60 -1.27 -5.16
N VAL A 22 -4.79 -1.78 -4.83
CA VAL A 22 -5.27 -1.79 -3.44
C VAL A 22 -4.81 -3.11 -2.83
N LEU A 23 -3.65 -3.07 -2.20
CA LEU A 23 -3.30 -4.08 -1.21
C LEU A 23 -4.31 -4.00 -0.06
N THR A 24 -4.93 -5.11 0.29
CA THR A 24 -5.89 -5.20 1.40
C THR A 24 -5.19 -5.69 2.65
N GLN A 25 -5.32 -4.93 3.75
CA GLN A 25 -4.77 -5.25 5.06
C GLN A 25 -5.85 -5.04 6.13
N PRO A 26 -5.76 -5.70 7.29
CA PRO A 26 -6.60 -5.36 8.42
C PRO A 26 -6.37 -3.90 8.84
N PRO A 27 -7.42 -3.15 9.26
CA PRO A 27 -7.29 -1.75 9.63
C PRO A 27 -6.40 -1.54 10.86
N SER A 28 -6.33 -2.54 11.75
CA SER A 28 -5.46 -2.55 12.92
C SER A 28 -5.27 -3.97 13.43
N VAL A 29 -4.10 -4.25 14.01
CA VAL A 29 -3.82 -5.46 14.78
C VAL A 29 -3.14 -5.05 16.08
N SER A 30 -3.51 -5.70 17.19
CA SER A 30 -2.93 -5.45 18.52
C SER A 30 -2.61 -6.77 19.21
N GLY A 31 -1.61 -6.76 20.09
CA GLY A 31 -1.24 -7.90 20.92
C GLY A 31 -0.67 -7.44 22.25
N ALA A 32 -0.64 -8.32 23.24
CA ALA A 32 0.01 -8.04 24.52
C ALA A 32 1.54 -8.04 24.39
N LEU A 33 2.23 -7.47 25.38
CA LEU A 33 3.69 -7.44 25.41
C LEU A 33 4.25 -8.88 25.35
N GLY A 34 5.21 -9.10 24.45
CA GLY A 34 5.82 -10.42 24.22
C GLY A 34 5.01 -11.35 23.32
N GLN A 35 3.78 -11.00 22.93
CA GLN A 35 3.05 -11.78 21.93
C GLN A 35 3.51 -11.44 20.51
N ARG A 36 3.51 -12.47 19.66
CA ARG A 36 3.69 -12.32 18.22
C ARG A 36 2.37 -11.87 17.59
N VAL A 37 2.41 -10.79 16.82
CA VAL A 37 1.30 -10.36 15.96
C VAL A 37 1.61 -10.73 14.51
N SER A 38 0.56 -11.03 13.74
CA SER A 38 0.66 -11.30 12.31
C SER A 38 -0.19 -10.26 11.56
N ILE A 39 0.41 -9.59 10.58
CA ILE A 39 -0.27 -8.64 9.71
C ILE A 39 -0.36 -9.27 8.33
N SER A 40 -1.58 -9.47 7.83
CA SER A 40 -1.81 -10.03 6.50
C SER A 40 -1.96 -8.93 5.47
N CYS A 41 -1.44 -9.20 4.26
CA CYS A 41 -1.62 -8.35 3.08
C CYS A 41 -2.06 -9.24 1.93
N THR A 42 -3.13 -8.86 1.26
CA THR A 42 -3.67 -9.59 0.10
C THR A 42 -3.74 -8.65 -1.10
N GLY A 43 -3.37 -9.15 -2.27
CA GLY A 43 -3.41 -8.41 -3.53
C GLY A 43 -3.69 -9.36 -4.70
N SER A 44 -3.89 -8.79 -5.88
CA SER A 44 -4.02 -9.53 -7.14
C SER A 44 -2.66 -10.02 -7.65
N SER A 45 -2.64 -10.94 -8.62
CA SER A 45 -1.41 -11.38 -9.31
C SER A 45 -0.63 -10.25 -9.99
N SER A 46 -1.31 -9.15 -10.33
CA SER A 46 -0.68 -7.95 -10.90
C SER A 46 0.00 -7.04 -9.86
N SER A 47 -0.17 -7.34 -8.57
CA SER A 47 0.35 -6.55 -7.43
C SER A 47 1.17 -7.37 -6.43
N ILE A 48 0.86 -8.66 -6.26
CA ILE A 48 1.58 -9.63 -5.46
C ILE A 48 1.74 -10.88 -6.34
N GLY A 49 2.98 -11.23 -6.69
CA GLY A 49 3.27 -12.32 -7.63
C GLY A 49 3.63 -11.82 -9.03
N GLY A 50 3.74 -12.73 -10.01
CA GLY A 50 4.11 -12.36 -11.39
C GLY A 50 5.53 -11.77 -11.56
N GLY A 51 6.41 -11.95 -10.57
CA GLY A 51 7.75 -11.35 -10.54
C GLY A 51 7.85 -10.07 -9.69
N TYR A 52 6.73 -9.56 -9.15
CA TYR A 52 6.74 -8.46 -8.19
C TYR A 52 6.97 -8.99 -6.78
N GLY A 53 8.05 -8.53 -6.14
CA GLY A 53 8.33 -8.81 -4.75
C GLY A 53 7.60 -7.86 -3.80
N VAL A 54 7.19 -8.37 -2.64
CA VAL A 54 6.53 -7.61 -1.59
C VAL A 54 7.57 -7.10 -0.58
N ASN A 55 7.41 -5.83 -0.20
CA ASN A 55 8.22 -5.16 0.80
C ASN A 55 7.33 -4.69 1.96
N TRP A 56 7.83 -4.80 3.19
CA TRP A 56 7.16 -4.34 4.41
C TRP A 56 7.95 -3.21 5.05
N TYR A 57 7.27 -2.10 5.35
CA TYR A 57 7.84 -0.93 5.99
C TYR A 57 7.14 -0.66 7.33
N GLN A 58 7.92 -0.25 8.33
CA GLN A 58 7.41 0.25 9.59
C GLN A 58 7.55 1.77 9.62
N GLN A 59 6.47 2.46 9.94
CA GLN A 59 6.47 3.89 10.18
C GLN A 59 5.97 4.15 11.59
N LEU A 60 6.82 4.76 12.41
CA LEU A 60 6.43 5.29 13.70
C LEU A 60 5.99 6.75 13.51
N PRO A 61 5.08 7.28 14.37
CA PRO A 61 4.67 8.67 14.31
C PRO A 61 5.89 9.62 14.31
N GLY A 62 5.94 10.53 13.33
CA GLY A 62 7.03 11.50 13.20
C GLY A 62 8.35 10.95 12.64
N MET A 63 8.42 9.67 12.27
CA MET A 63 9.63 9.06 11.69
C MET A 63 9.47 8.72 10.22
N THR A 64 10.61 8.62 9.54
CA THR A 64 10.68 8.11 8.16
C THR A 64 10.39 6.60 8.12
N PRO A 65 9.71 6.10 7.08
CA PRO A 65 9.50 4.67 6.90
C PRO A 65 10.80 3.88 6.92
N LYS A 66 10.86 2.83 7.76
CA LYS A 66 11.98 1.89 7.85
C LYS A 66 11.61 0.58 7.16
N LEU A 67 12.45 0.11 6.25
CA LEU A 67 12.30 -1.20 5.62
C LEU A 67 12.52 -2.32 6.65
N LEU A 68 11.57 -3.25 6.76
CA LEU A 68 11.66 -4.43 7.61
C LEU A 68 11.90 -5.70 6.81
N VAL A 69 11.14 -5.89 5.73
CA VAL A 69 11.23 -7.07 4.86
C VAL A 69 11.20 -6.62 3.40
N TYR A 70 12.00 -7.24 2.54
CA TYR A 70 12.03 -7.00 1.10
C TYR A 70 12.12 -8.30 0.32
N HIS A 71 11.76 -8.28 -0.96
CA HIS A 71 11.78 -9.49 -1.82
C HIS A 71 11.17 -10.72 -1.13
N ASP A 72 9.95 -10.57 -0.60
CA ASP A 72 9.12 -11.67 -0.08
C ASP A 72 9.68 -12.41 1.15
N GLY A 73 10.69 -11.87 1.83
CA GLY A 73 11.20 -12.48 3.06
C GLY A 73 12.62 -12.10 3.47
N ARG A 74 13.36 -11.36 2.64
CA ARG A 74 14.71 -10.89 3.00
C ARG A 74 14.62 -9.74 4.01
N ARG A 75 15.56 -9.66 4.93
CA ARG A 75 15.64 -8.60 5.94
C ARG A 75 16.88 -7.74 5.76
N PRO A 76 16.79 -6.41 5.91
CA PRO A 76 17.97 -5.55 5.96
C PRO A 76 18.83 -5.86 7.19
N SER A 77 20.12 -5.53 7.14
CA SER A 77 21.00 -5.62 8.32
C SER A 77 20.46 -4.79 9.48
N GLY A 78 20.52 -5.33 10.70
CA GLY A 78 20.02 -4.69 11.91
C GLY A 78 18.50 -4.82 12.13
N VAL A 79 17.80 -5.63 11.34
CA VAL A 79 16.42 -6.07 11.61
C VAL A 79 16.47 -7.53 12.12
N PRO A 80 16.09 -7.79 13.40
CA PRO A 80 16.12 -9.15 13.98
C PRO A 80 15.14 -10.12 13.34
N ASP A 81 15.35 -11.42 13.59
CA ASP A 81 14.49 -12.48 13.10
C ASP A 81 13.16 -12.66 13.84
#